data_AF-A0A1C5MZV4-F1
#
_entry.id   AF-A0A1C5MZV4-F1
#
_cell.length_a   1.000
_cell.length_b   1.000
_cell.length_c   1.000
_cell.angle_alpha   90.00
_cell.angle_beta   90.00
_cell.angle_gamma   90.00
#
_symmetry.space_group_name_H-M   'P 1'
#
loop_
_entity.id
_entity.type
_entity.pdbx_description
1 polymer ?
#
loop_
_entity_poly.entity_id
_entity_poly.type
_entity_poly.pdbx_seq_one_letter_code
_entity_poly.pdbx_strand_id
1 'polypeptide(L)'
;MASKGLSGYYKVAETKQGYGTYYYAIFDDGNTYEKGDKILVSGVNKEVLEITDILTPDEAKRKNSMKITAEVIGKVVVDTSAYEARIEKRRVTEKLKKELDQKMKQLDEIQKYEYFAKIDPKFAKLVDEYKKVIE
;
A
#
# COMPACT_ATOMS: atom_id res chain seq x y z
N MET A 1 -38.08 8.61 2.29
CA MET A 1 -37.88 10.05 2.50
C MET A 1 -36.46 10.39 2.06
N ALA A 2 -36.26 11.37 1.18
CA ALA A 2 -34.90 11.80 0.85
C ALA A 2 -34.24 12.36 2.13
N SER A 3 -33.07 11.85 2.51
CA SER A 3 -32.37 12.38 3.69
C SER A 3 -32.09 13.87 3.48
N LYS A 4 -32.48 14.69 4.45
CA LYS A 4 -32.19 16.12 4.44
C LYS A 4 -30.67 16.29 4.44
N GLY A 5 -30.13 17.06 3.50
CA GLY A 5 -28.70 17.36 3.47
C GLY A 5 -28.29 18.14 4.72
N LEU A 6 -27.06 17.94 5.16
CA LEU A 6 -26.46 18.72 6.24
C LEU A 6 -26.21 20.16 5.77
N SER A 7 -26.13 21.08 6.73
CA SER A 7 -25.86 22.50 6.53
C SER A 7 -25.08 23.05 7.72
N GLY A 8 -24.35 24.15 7.55
CA GLY A 8 -23.58 24.80 8.62
C GLY A 8 -22.15 24.28 8.80
N TYR A 9 -21.72 23.32 7.97
CA TYR A 9 -20.31 22.93 7.87
C TYR A 9 -19.52 23.99 7.11
N TYR A 10 -18.27 24.20 7.50
CA TYR A 10 -17.42 25.24 6.93
C TYR A 10 -16.48 24.69 5.85
N LYS A 11 -16.21 23.38 5.86
CA LYS A 11 -15.40 22.66 4.87
C LYS A 11 -16.02 21.29 4.56
N VAL A 12 -15.46 20.62 3.56
CA VAL A 12 -15.85 19.27 3.13
C VAL A 12 -14.60 18.42 2.92
N ALA A 13 -14.55 17.26 3.54
CA ALA A 13 -13.52 16.24 3.25
C ALA A 13 -13.92 15.45 2.01
N GLU A 14 -13.03 15.38 1.03
CA GLU A 14 -13.09 14.41 -0.06
C GLU A 14 -12.37 13.13 0.37
N THR A 15 -12.97 11.97 0.09
CA THR A 15 -12.34 10.66 0.33
C THR A 15 -12.57 9.75 -0.89
N LYS A 16 -11.75 8.73 -1.03
CA LYS A 16 -11.93 7.69 -2.05
C LYS A 16 -12.28 6.36 -1.38
N GLN A 17 -13.41 5.77 -1.79
CA GLN A 17 -13.89 4.48 -1.27
C GLN A 17 -14.25 3.58 -2.44
N GLY A 18 -13.57 2.43 -2.53
CA GLY A 18 -13.67 1.56 -3.70
C GLY A 18 -13.44 2.34 -5.00
N TYR A 19 -14.46 2.37 -5.86
CA TYR A 19 -14.41 3.08 -7.15
C TYR A 19 -14.98 4.50 -7.12
N GLY A 20 -15.49 4.97 -5.97
CA GLY A 20 -16.19 6.25 -5.85
C GLY A 20 -15.45 7.30 -5.04
N THR A 21 -15.77 8.56 -5.31
CA THR A 21 -15.38 9.71 -4.49
C THR A 21 -16.56 10.11 -3.61
N TYR A 22 -16.32 10.33 -2.33
CA TYR A 22 -17.33 10.63 -1.33
C TYR A 22 -16.96 11.88 -0.55
N TYR A 23 -17.98 12.59 -0.08
CA TYR A 23 -17.85 13.93 0.49
C TYR A 23 -18.51 13.98 1.87
N TYR A 24 -17.77 14.48 2.85
CA TYR A 24 -18.20 14.54 4.25
C TYR A 24 -18.11 15.97 4.76
N ALA A 25 -19.16 16.41 5.44
CA ALA A 25 -19.19 17.70 6.10
C ALA A 25 -18.12 17.80 7.19
N ILE A 26 -17.42 18.93 7.27
CA ILE A 26 -16.53 19.29 8.39
C ILE A 26 -17.17 20.47 9.13
N PHE A 27 -17.63 20.19 10.35
CA PHE A 27 -18.09 21.21 11.29
C PHE A 27 -16.93 21.70 12.15
N ASP A 28 -17.09 22.87 12.75
CA ASP A 28 -16.10 23.39 13.70
C ASP A 28 -16.18 22.59 15.00
N ASP A 29 -15.30 21.59 15.10
CA ASP A 29 -15.11 20.69 16.23
C ASP A 29 -13.82 21.00 17.00
N GLY A 30 -13.17 22.13 16.70
CA GLY A 30 -11.87 22.52 17.24
C GLY A 30 -10.65 21.81 16.61
N ASN A 31 -10.85 20.92 15.62
CA ASN A 31 -9.76 20.25 14.90
C ASN A 31 -9.47 20.93 13.55
N THR A 32 -8.20 20.89 13.15
CA THR A 32 -7.79 21.27 11.79
C THR A 32 -7.56 20.01 10.96
N TYR A 33 -8.33 19.84 9.89
CA TYR A 33 -8.22 18.71 8.98
C TYR A 33 -7.45 19.06 7.70
N GLU A 34 -6.61 18.14 7.26
CA GLU A 34 -5.73 18.28 6.10
C GLU A 34 -5.75 17.00 5.25
N LYS A 35 -5.28 17.13 4.01
CA LYS A 35 -5.09 15.97 3.12
C LYS A 35 -4.12 14.97 3.74
N GLY A 36 -4.47 13.69 3.69
CA GLY A 36 -3.71 12.59 4.29
C GLY A 36 -4.10 12.28 5.74
N ASP A 37 -4.92 13.11 6.39
CA ASP A 37 -5.48 12.77 7.69
C ASP A 37 -6.36 11.52 7.58
N LYS A 38 -6.23 10.64 8.57
CA LYS A 38 -7.14 9.51 8.76
C LYS A 38 -8.31 9.93 9.64
N ILE A 39 -9.52 9.58 9.24
CA ILE A 39 -10.76 10.03 9.89
C ILE A 39 -11.78 8.90 10.03
N LEU A 40 -12.69 9.08 11.00
CA LEU A 40 -13.98 8.38 11.02
C LEU A 40 -15.08 9.32 10.56
N VAL A 41 -16.12 8.73 9.99
CA VAL A 41 -17.27 9.46 9.45
C VAL A 41 -18.58 8.91 9.98
N SER A 42 -19.61 9.74 9.99
CA SER A 42 -20.97 9.31 10.29
C SER A 42 -21.60 8.57 9.11
N GLY A 43 -22.76 7.96 9.36
CA GLY A 43 -23.48 7.16 8.35
C GLY A 43 -23.05 5.70 8.31
N VAL A 44 -23.08 5.11 7.11
CA VAL A 44 -22.96 3.65 6.92
C VAL A 44 -21.51 3.18 6.94
N ASN A 45 -20.56 3.97 6.43
CA ASN A 45 -19.16 3.57 6.42
C ASN A 45 -18.59 3.55 7.85
N LYS A 46 -17.94 2.45 8.24
CA LYS A 46 -17.33 2.21 9.56
C LYS A 46 -15.81 2.01 9.50
N GLU A 47 -15.21 2.22 8.33
CA GLU A 47 -13.78 2.11 8.10
C GLU A 47 -13.06 3.42 8.44
N VAL A 48 -11.75 3.32 8.65
CA VAL A 48 -10.88 4.50 8.73
C VAL A 48 -10.62 4.97 7.31
N LEU A 49 -11.03 6.19 7.00
CA LEU A 49 -10.87 6.80 5.69
C LEU A 49 -9.69 7.77 5.70
N GLU A 50 -9.05 7.95 4.56
CA GLU A 50 -8.04 8.98 4.35
C GLU A 50 -8.64 10.13 3.55
N ILE A 51 -8.40 11.36 4.00
CA ILE A 51 -8.80 12.57 3.28
C ILE A 51 -7.92 12.74 2.04
N THR A 52 -8.52 12.75 0.86
CA THR A 52 -7.81 12.97 -0.40
C THR A 52 -7.72 14.44 -0.78
N ASP A 53 -8.66 15.26 -0.31
CA ASP A 53 -8.71 16.70 -0.53
C ASP A 53 -9.61 17.40 0.51
N ILE A 54 -9.38 18.70 0.74
CA ILE A 54 -10.21 19.55 1.61
C ILE A 54 -10.81 20.66 0.76
N LEU A 55 -12.14 20.71 0.71
CA LEU A 55 -12.89 21.59 -0.16
C LEU A 55 -13.70 22.60 0.64
N THR A 56 -13.93 23.76 0.06
CA THR A 56 -15.04 24.62 0.46
C THR A 56 -16.38 23.98 0.09
N PRO A 57 -17.49 24.34 0.77
CA PRO A 57 -18.82 23.87 0.40
C PRO A 57 -19.18 24.12 -1.08
N ASP A 58 -18.77 25.25 -1.63
CA ASP A 58 -19.04 25.59 -3.04
C ASP A 58 -18.22 24.75 -4.03
N GLU A 59 -16.96 24.47 -3.72
CA GLU A 59 -16.13 23.55 -4.52
C GLU A 59 -16.70 22.14 -4.53
N ALA A 60 -17.11 21.63 -3.36
CA ALA A 60 -17.73 20.32 -3.24
C ALA A 60 -19.03 20.24 -4.06
N LYS A 61 -19.86 21.30 -4.04
CA LYS A 61 -21.11 21.37 -4.82
C LYS A 61 -20.86 21.39 -6.33
N ARG A 62 -19.74 21.96 -6.79
CA ARG A 62 -19.34 21.92 -8.21
C ARG A 62 -18.86 20.53 -8.64
N LYS A 63 -18.16 19.81 -7.76
CA LYS A 63 -17.66 18.45 -8.02
C LYS A 63 -18.74 17.37 -7.86
N ASN A 64 -19.74 17.61 -7.02
CA ASN A 64 -20.79 16.65 -6.67
C ASN A 64 -22.16 17.33 -6.58
N SER A 65 -23.11 16.87 -7.39
CA SER A 65 -24.48 17.36 -7.39
C SER A 65 -25.33 16.78 -6.24
N MET A 66 -24.85 15.74 -5.56
CA MET A 66 -25.54 15.11 -4.44
C MET A 66 -25.38 15.93 -3.15
N LYS A 67 -26.42 15.91 -2.32
CA LYS A 67 -26.39 16.53 -0.99
C LYS A 67 -25.41 15.79 -0.09
N ILE A 68 -24.62 16.53 0.68
CA ILE A 68 -23.79 15.97 1.75
C ILE A 68 -24.70 15.60 2.92
N THR A 69 -24.64 14.35 3.36
CA THR A 69 -25.55 13.79 4.39
C THR A 69 -24.81 13.11 5.55
N ALA A 70 -23.47 13.05 5.46
CA ALA A 70 -22.60 12.49 6.47
C ALA A 70 -21.47 13.49 6.77
N GLU A 71 -20.85 13.32 7.92
CA GLU A 71 -19.85 14.26 8.46
C GLU A 71 -18.62 13.53 8.97
N VAL A 72 -17.53 14.26 9.12
CA VAL A 72 -16.34 13.81 9.83
C VAL A 72 -16.63 13.81 11.32
N ILE A 73 -16.43 12.66 11.98
CA ILE A 73 -16.61 12.50 13.44
C ILE A 73 -15.34 12.94 14.18
N GLY A 74 -14.17 12.70 13.60
CA GLY A 74 -12.90 12.98 14.24
C GLY A 74 -11.72 12.40 13.48
N LYS A 75 -10.51 12.86 13.84
CA LYS A 75 -9.25 12.25 13.42
C LYS A 75 -9.00 10.91 14.13
N VAL A 76 -8.32 10.01 13.43
CA VAL A 76 -7.85 8.75 13.96
C VAL A 76 -6.34 8.66 13.79
N VAL A 77 -5.64 8.35 14.88
CA VAL A 77 -4.23 7.95 14.83
C VAL A 77 -4.18 6.43 14.84
N VAL A 78 -3.71 5.83 13.75
CA VAL A 78 -3.53 4.38 13.63
C VAL A 78 -2.05 4.08 13.52
N ASP A 79 -1.52 3.28 14.44
CA ASP A 79 -0.16 2.76 14.33
C ASP A 79 -0.13 1.61 13.32
N THR A 80 0.47 1.86 12.15
CA THR A 80 0.67 0.89 11.07
C THR A 80 2.12 0.41 10.93
N SER A 81 3.01 0.82 11.84
CA SER A 81 4.46 0.59 11.75
C SER A 81 4.82 -0.89 11.58
N ALA A 82 4.20 -1.78 12.36
CA ALA A 82 4.44 -3.22 12.29
C ALA A 82 4.01 -3.83 10.95
N TYR A 83 2.96 -3.29 10.32
CA TYR A 83 2.50 -3.74 9.01
C TYR A 83 3.44 -3.26 7.91
N GLU A 84 3.80 -1.98 7.92
CA GLU A 84 4.75 -1.38 6.98
C GLU A 84 6.09 -2.10 6.98
N ALA A 85 6.60 -2.46 8.17
CA ALA A 85 7.82 -3.25 8.31
C ALA A 85 7.72 -4.62 7.60
N ARG A 86 6.55 -5.28 7.64
CA ARG A 86 6.35 -6.56 6.93
C ARG A 86 6.29 -6.36 5.42
N ILE A 87 5.68 -5.28 4.94
CA ILE A 87 5.62 -4.95 3.51
C ILE A 87 7.02 -4.70 2.97
N GLU A 88 7.80 -3.86 3.66
CA GLU A 88 9.17 -3.56 3.24
C GLU A 88 10.05 -4.81 3.26
N LYS A 89 9.94 -5.64 4.30
CA LYS A 89 10.67 -6.91 4.36
C LYS A 89 10.37 -7.81 3.16
N ARG A 90 9.11 -7.93 2.74
CA ARG A 90 8.72 -8.72 1.55
C ARG A 90 9.35 -8.13 0.28
N ARG A 91 9.22 -6.82 0.08
CA ARG A 91 9.78 -6.09 -1.08
C ARG A 91 11.29 -6.30 -1.21
N VAL A 92 12.03 -6.14 -0.11
CA VAL A 92 13.49 -6.35 -0.08
C VAL A 92 13.83 -7.81 -0.34
N THR A 93 13.13 -8.75 0.29
CA THR A 93 13.36 -10.20 0.11
C THR A 93 13.14 -10.62 -1.33
N GLU A 94 12.06 -10.19 -1.95
CA GLU A 94 11.74 -10.50 -3.35
C GLU A 94 12.76 -9.92 -4.32
N LYS A 95 13.18 -8.66 -4.09
CA LYS A 95 14.22 -8.02 -4.90
C LYS A 95 15.55 -8.78 -4.79
N LEU A 96 16.01 -9.08 -3.57
CA LEU A 96 17.25 -9.82 -3.34
C LEU A 96 17.19 -11.22 -3.95
N LYS A 97 16.08 -11.95 -3.78
CA LYS A 97 15.91 -13.28 -4.38
C LYS A 97 16.00 -13.21 -5.90
N LYS A 98 15.34 -12.23 -6.53
CA LYS A 98 15.41 -12.04 -7.98
C LYS A 98 16.83 -11.74 -8.45
N GLU A 99 17.58 -10.91 -7.73
CA GLU A 99 18.98 -10.60 -8.05
C GLU A 99 19.88 -11.84 -7.88
N LEU A 100 19.68 -12.63 -6.83
CA LEU A 100 20.39 -13.90 -6.62
C LEU A 100 20.10 -14.89 -7.74
N ASP A 101 18.83 -15.07 -8.10
CA ASP A 101 18.40 -15.97 -9.18
C ASP A 101 18.98 -15.53 -10.53
N GLN A 102 19.03 -14.22 -10.80
CA GLN A 102 19.65 -13.67 -12.01
C GLN A 102 21.15 -13.94 -12.06
N LYS A 103 21.88 -13.70 -10.97
CA LYS A 103 23.32 -14.02 -10.88
C LYS A 103 23.58 -15.51 -11.07
N MET A 104 22.74 -16.37 -10.47
CA MET A 104 22.86 -17.82 -10.62
C MET A 104 22.62 -18.27 -12.06
N LYS A 105 21.72 -17.62 -12.81
CA LYS A 105 21.50 -17.92 -14.24
C LYS A 105 22.65 -17.51 -15.14
N GLN A 106 23.45 -16.51 -14.76
CA GLN A 106 24.61 -16.07 -15.52
C GLN A 106 25.81 -17.03 -15.40
N LEU A 107 25.84 -17.86 -14.36
CA LEU A 107 26.84 -18.91 -14.23
C LEU A 107 26.53 -20.05 -15.19
N ASP A 108 27.53 -20.48 -15.96
CA ASP A 108 27.42 -21.69 -16.76
C ASP A 108 27.36 -22.95 -15.85
N GLU A 109 26.95 -24.08 -16.41
CA GLU A 109 26.71 -25.31 -15.66
C GLU A 109 28.00 -25.85 -15.02
N ILE A 110 29.13 -25.71 -15.71
CA ILE A 110 30.45 -26.16 -15.25
C ILE A 110 30.92 -25.30 -14.06
N GLN A 111 30.73 -23.98 -14.09
CA GLN A 111 31.04 -23.08 -12.99
C GLN A 111 30.23 -23.42 -11.73
N LYS A 112 28.95 -23.78 -11.88
CA LYS A 112 28.12 -24.26 -10.76
C LYS A 112 28.67 -25.57 -10.22
N TYR A 113 29.00 -26.51 -11.08
CA TYR A 113 29.56 -27.80 -10.68
C TYR A 113 30.90 -27.66 -9.96
N GLU A 114 31.79 -26.81 -10.45
CA GLU A 114 33.08 -26.50 -9.82
C GLU A 114 32.90 -25.85 -8.44
N TYR A 115 31.89 -24.98 -8.27
CA TYR A 115 31.59 -24.40 -6.97
C TYR A 115 31.14 -25.47 -5.97
N PHE A 116 30.22 -26.36 -6.35
CA PHE A 116 29.76 -27.44 -5.47
C PHE A 116 30.84 -28.51 -5.21
N ALA A 117 31.72 -28.78 -6.18
CA ALA A 117 32.87 -29.67 -6.02
C ALA A 117 33.84 -29.21 -4.91
N LYS A 118 33.95 -27.90 -4.65
CA LYS A 118 34.77 -27.37 -3.54
C LYS A 118 34.18 -27.70 -2.17
N ILE A 119 32.88 -27.96 -2.08
CA ILE A 119 32.15 -28.16 -0.83
C ILE A 119 31.93 -29.65 -0.56
N ASP A 120 31.66 -30.44 -1.61
CA ASP A 120 31.42 -31.89 -1.51
C ASP A 120 32.48 -32.69 -2.30
N PRO A 121 33.41 -33.37 -1.60
CA PRO A 121 34.42 -34.21 -2.23
C PRO A 121 33.85 -35.36 -3.09
N LYS A 122 32.63 -35.85 -2.80
CA LYS A 122 31.98 -36.87 -3.63
C LYS A 122 31.47 -36.26 -4.93
N PHE A 123 30.88 -35.07 -4.85
CA PHE A 123 30.48 -34.32 -6.03
C PHE A 123 31.69 -33.95 -6.90
N ALA A 124 32.82 -33.57 -6.30
CA ALA A 124 34.06 -33.29 -7.03
C ALA A 124 34.50 -34.43 -7.95
N LYS A 125 34.44 -35.69 -7.46
CA LYS A 125 34.78 -36.87 -8.28
C LYS A 125 33.88 -37.01 -9.50
N LEU A 126 32.58 -36.76 -9.34
CA LEU A 126 31.62 -36.81 -10.45
C LEU A 126 31.90 -35.72 -11.50
N VAL A 127 32.29 -34.51 -11.06
CA VAL A 127 32.66 -33.41 -11.97
C VAL A 127 33.94 -33.73 -12.74
N ASP A 128 34.94 -34.30 -12.08
CA ASP A 128 36.18 -34.75 -12.73
C ASP A 128 35.93 -35.86 -13.76
N GLU A 129 35.03 -36.81 -13.45
CA GLU A 129 34.61 -37.84 -14.41
C GLU A 129 33.86 -37.24 -15.60
N TYR A 130 32.92 -36.32 -15.35
CA TYR A 130 32.15 -35.65 -16.40
C TYR A 130 33.05 -34.85 -17.36
N LYS A 131 34.03 -34.10 -16.84
CA LYS A 131 34.98 -33.33 -17.65
C LYS A 131 35.80 -34.21 -18.62
N LYS A 132 36.20 -35.40 -18.19
CA LYS A 132 36.95 -36.36 -19.02
C LYS A 132 36.14 -36.94 -20.19
N VAL A 133 34.81 -36.83 -20.16
CA VAL A 133 33.92 -37.35 -21.21
C VAL A 133 33.61 -36.29 -22.26
N ILE A 134 33.70 -35.01 -21.90
CA ILE A 134 33.40 -33.87 -22.78
C ILE A 134 34.66 -33.24 -23.42
N GLU A 135 35.85 -33.58 -22.95
CA GLU A 135 37.15 -33.33 -23.62
C GLU A 135 37.42 -34.35 -24.73
#